data_AF-A0A9N9JBD8-F1
#
_entry.id   AF-A0A9N9JBD8-F1
#
_cell.length_a   1.000
_cell.length_b   1.000
_cell.length_c   1.000
_cell.angle_alpha   90.00
_cell.angle_beta   90.00
_cell.angle_gamma   90.00
#
_symmetry.space_group_name_H-M   'P 1'
#
loop_
_entity.id
_entity.type
_entity.pdbx_description
1 polymer ?
#
loop_
_entity_poly.entity_id
_entity_poly.type
_entity_poly.pdbx_seq_one_letter_code
_entity_poly.pdbx_strand_id
1 'polypeptide(L)'
;RNVKMSTFNFTTSTLTLKAIQGWTVETVEAFLKFKQTDFSLSDAEIQKLVDCSVNGPALLNGNIDNLISIVGLRYGPAVNVTAFVENLNNQTLMPHRGKKRRRMLEDNTLEYCRQIATPFESPPNISELNSMLLQPFNLKIPLSPLLYKYCERLCKFPITEYFVESPWDTQLDEEDVCHPAELSNYCYVALQGVDVGSREFCDWDSLIRNPTSVLRQNFKTKSLWKANRKTNDSSITLAGRMPDYWENLNDVLVFKGEEKPTEDGLKDAKNELISKMRAWNRCLFGDLKYILAYAAGGAHLQFYAIDPSFNLHLISDTLNALICIFNIHRIIRSMESLLPETVVPAWRLFKRKYGDIFITDTEIEKRIFPFSTYPFNYITVLTDIYRNTKNNRNTIRAVEGPQIVNDSYKVKLTPVGVRRMPRTEQEVKAAISCYVHRDVRWDNILQVIDNSWMLIDLECAGIDNERVYFDPSEVWAPEVIETKIYTKKADVYMVGRLFRYVYISLSEKAYEFEKATTAELEIRLTAQEARQHPWLLNI
;
A
#
# COMPACT_ATOMS: atom_id res chain seq x y z
N ARG A 1 41.37 -39.55 -0.48
CA ARG A 1 40.92 -39.85 -1.86
C ARG A 1 39.82 -38.84 -2.20
N ASN A 2 40.18 -37.78 -2.92
CA ASN A 2 39.25 -36.74 -3.40
C ASN A 2 38.39 -37.32 -4.52
N VAL A 3 37.09 -37.44 -4.31
CA VAL A 3 36.12 -37.68 -5.38
C VAL A 3 35.57 -36.31 -5.78
N LYS A 4 35.80 -35.94 -7.04
CA LYS A 4 35.22 -34.74 -7.68
C LYS A 4 33.70 -34.78 -7.53
N MET A 5 33.10 -33.76 -6.90
CA MET A 5 31.67 -33.48 -7.05
C MET A 5 31.42 -33.19 -8.54
N SER A 6 30.72 -34.09 -9.23
CA SER A 6 30.17 -33.79 -10.54
C SER A 6 29.09 -32.72 -10.36
N THR A 7 29.29 -31.55 -10.94
CA THR A 7 28.25 -30.53 -11.11
C THR A 7 27.11 -31.11 -11.94
N PHE A 8 26.04 -31.55 -11.27
CA PHE A 8 24.77 -31.88 -11.92
C PHE A 8 24.12 -30.58 -12.40
N ASN A 9 24.05 -30.38 -13.71
CA ASN A 9 23.33 -29.25 -14.30
C ASN A 9 21.84 -29.59 -14.39
N PHE A 10 21.01 -28.94 -13.56
CA PHE A 10 19.56 -29.01 -13.66
C PHE A 10 19.05 -28.02 -14.72
N THR A 11 18.77 -28.50 -15.95
CA THR A 11 18.00 -27.73 -16.95
C THR A 11 16.53 -28.13 -16.88
N THR A 12 15.62 -27.16 -16.82
CA THR A 12 14.17 -27.35 -16.60
C THR A 12 13.44 -28.12 -17.70
N SER A 13 14.07 -28.40 -18.84
CA SER A 13 13.44 -29.04 -20.01
C SER A 13 13.61 -30.56 -20.12
N THR A 14 14.25 -31.25 -19.15
CA THR A 14 14.66 -32.66 -19.34
C THR A 14 14.62 -33.55 -18.08
N LEU A 15 13.85 -33.20 -17.05
CA LEU A 15 13.66 -34.07 -15.88
C LEU A 15 12.62 -35.14 -16.19
N THR A 16 13.04 -36.42 -16.19
CA THR A 16 12.15 -37.57 -16.37
C THR A 16 12.01 -38.37 -15.07
N LEU A 17 10.89 -39.06 -14.89
CA LEU A 17 10.65 -39.94 -13.73
C LEU A 17 11.77 -40.96 -13.54
N LYS A 18 12.26 -41.54 -14.64
CA LYS A 18 13.40 -42.48 -14.65
C LYS A 18 14.71 -41.86 -14.17
N ALA A 19 14.94 -40.57 -14.45
CA ALA A 19 16.11 -39.86 -13.98
C ALA A 19 16.04 -39.61 -12.47
N ILE A 20 14.88 -39.21 -11.97
CA ILE A 20 14.65 -38.91 -10.54
C ILE A 20 14.72 -40.19 -9.70
N GLN A 21 14.24 -41.31 -10.22
CA GLN A 21 14.24 -42.58 -9.48
C GLN A 21 15.64 -43.11 -9.11
N GLY A 22 16.68 -42.64 -9.81
CA GLY A 22 18.08 -42.95 -9.49
C GLY A 22 18.78 -41.96 -8.56
N TRP A 23 18.08 -40.94 -8.06
CA TRP A 23 18.69 -39.89 -7.23
C TRP A 23 19.01 -40.38 -5.82
N THR A 24 20.24 -40.10 -5.40
CA THR A 24 20.67 -40.22 -4.00
C THR A 24 20.10 -39.06 -3.16
N VAL A 25 20.21 -39.16 -1.83
CA VAL A 25 19.79 -38.09 -0.91
C VAL A 25 20.53 -36.79 -1.22
N GLU A 26 21.83 -36.84 -1.52
CA GLU A 26 22.65 -35.68 -1.87
C GLU A 26 22.21 -35.05 -3.21
N THR A 27 21.73 -35.88 -4.14
CA THR A 27 21.22 -35.41 -5.43
C THR A 27 19.86 -34.72 -5.27
N VAL A 28 18.99 -35.26 -4.40
CA VAL A 28 17.72 -34.63 -4.00
C VAL A 28 17.97 -33.31 -3.28
N GLU A 29 18.92 -33.27 -2.34
CA GLU A 29 19.30 -32.05 -1.62
C GLU A 29 19.76 -30.94 -2.58
N ALA A 30 20.67 -31.27 -3.50
CA ALA A 30 21.16 -30.32 -4.50
C ALA A 30 20.03 -29.80 -5.40
N PHE A 31 19.08 -30.67 -5.77
CA PHE A 31 17.90 -30.28 -6.54
C PHE A 31 16.96 -29.36 -5.77
N LEU A 32 16.69 -29.66 -4.49
CA LEU A 32 15.82 -28.84 -3.64
C LEU A 32 16.43 -27.47 -3.35
N LYS A 33 17.76 -27.38 -3.20
CA LYS A 33 18.49 -26.11 -3.12
C LYS A 33 18.39 -25.31 -4.42
N PHE A 34 18.49 -25.98 -5.57
CA PHE A 34 18.28 -25.35 -6.87
C PHE A 34 16.83 -24.84 -7.07
N LYS A 35 15.83 -25.55 -6.55
CA LYS A 35 14.40 -25.21 -6.60
C LYS A 35 13.87 -24.54 -5.34
N GLN A 36 14.75 -24.01 -4.51
CA GLN A 36 14.40 -23.52 -3.17
C GLN A 36 13.33 -22.43 -3.21
N THR A 37 13.47 -21.47 -4.12
CA THR A 37 12.49 -20.39 -4.33
C THR A 37 11.18 -20.92 -4.88
N ASP A 38 11.25 -21.83 -5.85
CA ASP A 38 10.08 -22.39 -6.54
C ASP A 38 9.21 -23.22 -5.59
N PHE A 39 9.85 -23.90 -4.63
CA PHE A 39 9.16 -24.67 -3.60
C PHE A 39 8.94 -23.89 -2.30
N SER A 40 9.46 -22.66 -2.19
CA SER A 40 9.40 -21.85 -0.96
C SER A 40 10.01 -22.55 0.27
N LEU A 41 11.03 -23.38 0.07
CA LEU A 41 11.71 -24.13 1.13
C LEU A 41 12.74 -23.27 1.87
N SER A 42 12.84 -23.41 3.19
CA SER A 42 13.96 -22.91 3.98
C SER A 42 15.12 -23.91 4.00
N ASP A 43 16.34 -23.45 4.33
CA ASP A 43 17.50 -24.35 4.48
C ASP A 43 17.25 -25.42 5.56
N ALA A 44 16.54 -25.06 6.64
CA ALA A 44 16.14 -26.00 7.68
C ALA A 44 15.17 -27.08 7.18
N GLU A 45 14.25 -26.74 6.28
CA GLU A 45 13.32 -27.69 5.67
C GLU A 45 14.00 -28.62 4.66
N ILE A 46 14.99 -28.12 3.93
CA ILE A 46 15.83 -28.97 3.07
C ILE A 46 16.64 -29.93 3.95
N GLN A 47 17.18 -29.47 5.06
CA GLN A 47 17.91 -30.34 6.00
C GLN A 47 17.02 -31.43 6.60
N LYS A 48 15.76 -31.12 6.95
CA LYS A 48 14.79 -32.14 7.41
C LYS A 48 14.56 -33.24 6.36
N LEU A 49 14.45 -32.89 5.09
CA LEU A 49 14.32 -33.85 3.99
C LEU A 49 15.57 -34.76 3.89
N VAL A 50 16.76 -34.21 4.12
CA VAL A 50 18.02 -34.97 4.15
C VAL A 50 18.08 -35.89 5.37
N ASP A 51 17.72 -35.39 6.55
CA ASP A 51 17.74 -36.14 7.81
C ASP A 51 16.74 -37.32 7.78
N CYS A 52 15.60 -37.14 7.10
CA CYS A 52 14.64 -38.20 6.81
C CYS A 52 15.05 -39.15 5.68
N SER A 53 16.28 -39.02 5.14
CA SER A 53 16.83 -39.85 4.07
C SER A 53 15.97 -39.87 2.79
N VAL A 54 15.35 -38.73 2.44
CA VAL A 54 14.51 -38.63 1.24
C VAL A 54 15.38 -38.70 -0.01
N ASN A 55 15.39 -39.87 -0.65
CA ASN A 55 16.00 -40.13 -1.95
C ASN A 55 14.97 -39.98 -3.09
N GLY A 56 15.40 -40.15 -4.34
CA GLY A 56 14.53 -40.01 -5.51
C GLY A 56 13.21 -40.78 -5.44
N PRO A 57 13.21 -42.09 -5.13
CA PRO A 57 12.00 -42.86 -4.90
C PRO A 57 11.11 -42.32 -3.76
N ALA A 58 11.70 -41.88 -2.64
CA ALA A 58 10.94 -41.31 -1.53
C ALA A 58 10.31 -39.96 -1.90
N LEU A 59 11.01 -39.15 -2.69
CA LEU A 59 10.50 -37.88 -3.21
C LEU A 59 9.32 -38.09 -4.18
N LEU A 60 9.43 -39.06 -5.10
CA LEU A 60 8.37 -39.39 -6.07
C LEU A 60 7.12 -40.01 -5.43
N ASN A 61 7.26 -40.65 -4.27
CA ASN A 61 6.15 -41.24 -3.51
C ASN A 61 5.69 -40.34 -2.35
N GLY A 62 6.27 -39.15 -2.20
CA GLY A 62 5.92 -38.21 -1.16
C GLY A 62 4.54 -37.59 -1.40
N ASN A 63 3.57 -37.94 -0.58
CA ASN A 63 2.31 -37.23 -0.50
C ASN A 63 2.41 -36.09 0.54
N ILE A 64 1.48 -35.13 0.46
CA ILE A 64 1.46 -33.95 1.33
C ILE A 64 1.47 -34.36 2.80
N ASP A 65 0.70 -35.40 3.16
CA ASP A 65 0.59 -35.89 4.54
C ASP A 65 1.92 -36.42 5.10
N ASN A 66 2.68 -37.20 4.31
CA ASN A 66 3.97 -37.73 4.73
C ASN A 66 5.03 -36.62 4.83
N LEU A 67 5.00 -35.66 3.90
CA LEU A 67 5.91 -34.52 3.90
C LEU A 67 5.68 -33.59 5.11
N ILE A 68 4.46 -33.52 5.61
CA ILE A 68 4.14 -32.70 6.79
C ILE A 68 4.35 -33.51 8.08
N SER A 69 3.76 -34.70 8.18
CA SER A 69 3.73 -35.46 9.44
C SER A 69 5.03 -36.20 9.76
N ILE A 70 5.77 -36.65 8.73
CA ILE A 70 6.98 -37.45 8.89
C ILE A 70 8.23 -36.59 8.70
N VAL A 71 8.22 -35.71 7.69
CA VAL A 71 9.37 -34.85 7.39
C VAL A 71 9.30 -33.51 8.13
N GLY A 72 8.11 -33.06 8.55
CA GLY A 72 7.97 -31.79 9.27
C GLY A 72 8.14 -30.55 8.39
N LEU A 73 7.76 -30.64 7.11
CA LEU A 73 7.66 -29.48 6.21
C LEU A 73 6.44 -28.62 6.52
N ARG A 74 6.54 -27.32 6.23
CA ARG A 74 5.36 -26.46 6.16
C ARG A 74 4.47 -26.86 4.97
N TYR A 75 3.16 -26.63 5.10
CA TYR A 75 2.17 -27.06 4.10
C TYR A 75 2.44 -26.48 2.70
N GLY A 76 2.75 -25.18 2.58
CA GLY A 76 3.05 -24.54 1.29
C GLY A 76 4.21 -25.24 0.54
N PRO A 77 5.37 -25.43 1.18
CA PRO A 77 6.45 -26.22 0.61
C PRO A 77 6.08 -27.66 0.28
N ALA A 78 5.34 -28.36 1.14
CA ALA A 78 4.87 -29.72 0.88
C ALA A 78 3.96 -29.77 -0.38
N VAL A 79 3.04 -28.84 -0.54
CA VAL A 79 2.15 -28.71 -1.71
C VAL A 79 2.97 -28.47 -2.97
N ASN A 80 3.94 -27.55 -2.95
CA ASN A 80 4.74 -27.23 -4.13
C ASN A 80 5.60 -28.42 -4.58
N VAL A 81 6.17 -29.16 -3.63
CA VAL A 81 6.92 -30.40 -3.89
C VAL A 81 6.00 -31.49 -4.46
N THR A 82 4.82 -31.71 -3.87
CA THR A 82 3.86 -32.71 -4.37
C THR A 82 3.32 -32.33 -5.75
N ALA A 83 2.98 -31.06 -6.00
CA ALA A 83 2.50 -30.59 -7.30
C ALA A 83 3.56 -30.77 -8.41
N PHE A 84 4.84 -30.60 -8.08
CA PHE A 84 5.94 -30.91 -9.00
C PHE A 84 5.99 -32.41 -9.35
N VAL A 85 5.85 -33.29 -8.35
CA VAL A 85 5.83 -34.74 -8.54
C VAL A 85 4.59 -35.20 -9.33
N GLU A 86 3.42 -34.61 -9.08
CA GLU A 86 2.20 -34.89 -9.85
C GLU A 86 2.34 -34.47 -11.32
N ASN A 87 2.93 -33.30 -11.57
CA ASN A 87 3.21 -32.83 -12.92
C ASN A 87 4.19 -33.76 -13.66
N LEU A 88 5.18 -34.33 -12.97
CA LEU A 88 6.10 -35.33 -13.52
C LEU A 88 5.39 -36.65 -13.83
N ASN A 89 4.55 -37.15 -12.93
CA ASN A 89 3.78 -38.38 -13.13
C ASN A 89 2.82 -38.27 -14.33
N ASN A 90 2.23 -37.09 -14.53
CA ASN A 90 1.34 -36.79 -15.64
C ASN A 90 2.05 -36.71 -17.01
N GLN A 91 3.37 -36.53 -17.07
CA GLN A 91 4.13 -36.55 -18.34
C GLN A 91 4.29 -37.95 -18.94
N THR A 92 4.08 -39.02 -18.16
CA THR A 92 4.30 -40.42 -18.57
C THR A 92 3.05 -41.17 -19.05
N LEU A 93 1.85 -40.58 -18.97
CA LEU A 93 0.57 -41.24 -19.28
C LEU A 93 0.02 -40.85 -20.67
N MET A 94 0.65 -41.32 -21.73
CA MET A 94 0.04 -41.67 -23.03
C MET A 94 0.83 -42.86 -23.59
N PRO A 95 0.22 -44.01 -23.98
CA PRO A 95 -1.06 -44.10 -24.68
C PRO A 95 -2.04 -45.19 -24.16
N HIS A 96 -3.30 -45.07 -24.61
CA HIS A 96 -4.36 -46.11 -24.59
C HIS A 96 -4.97 -46.55 -23.25
N ARG A 97 -5.89 -45.73 -22.72
CA ARG A 97 -7.20 -46.21 -22.21
C ARG A 97 -8.19 -45.05 -22.21
N GLY A 98 -9.45 -45.36 -22.49
CA GLY A 98 -10.49 -44.41 -22.96
C GLY A 98 -10.66 -43.15 -22.12
N LYS A 99 -10.90 -42.04 -22.82
CA LYS A 99 -11.24 -40.73 -22.27
C LYS A 99 -12.48 -40.80 -21.35
N LYS A 100 -12.28 -40.80 -20.03
CA LYS A 100 -13.16 -40.01 -19.15
C LYS A 100 -12.48 -38.66 -18.97
N ARG A 101 -12.94 -37.66 -19.74
CA ARG A 101 -12.61 -36.24 -19.47
C ARG A 101 -13.08 -35.94 -18.04
N ARG A 102 -12.17 -35.79 -17.08
CA ARG A 102 -12.45 -34.97 -15.89
C ARG A 102 -12.78 -33.58 -16.44
N ARG A 103 -14.04 -33.14 -16.34
CA ARG A 103 -14.37 -31.71 -16.49
C ARG A 103 -13.56 -31.01 -15.40
N MET A 104 -12.73 -30.03 -15.77
CA MET A 104 -12.18 -29.10 -14.79
C MET A 104 -13.37 -28.43 -14.12
N LEU A 105 -13.51 -28.59 -12.80
CA LEU A 105 -14.44 -27.81 -12.00
C LEU A 105 -14.08 -26.33 -12.17
N GLU A 106 -15.08 -25.49 -12.43
CA GLU A 106 -14.87 -24.04 -12.49
C GLU A 106 -14.64 -23.50 -11.06
N ASP A 107 -13.50 -22.82 -10.84
CA ASP A 107 -13.22 -22.13 -9.58
C ASP A 107 -14.10 -20.87 -9.51
N ASN A 108 -15.01 -20.82 -8.53
CA ASN A 108 -15.90 -19.68 -8.31
C ASN A 108 -15.43 -18.70 -7.24
N THR A 109 -14.16 -18.77 -6.82
CA THR A 109 -13.56 -17.87 -5.81
C THR A 109 -13.94 -16.41 -6.05
N LEU A 110 -13.96 -15.97 -7.31
CA LEU A 110 -14.35 -14.62 -7.69
C LEU A 110 -15.75 -14.24 -7.21
N GLU A 111 -16.74 -15.07 -7.49
CA GLU A 111 -18.14 -14.81 -7.15
C GLU A 111 -18.37 -15.00 -5.64
N TYR A 112 -17.69 -15.96 -5.03
CA TYR A 112 -17.71 -16.18 -3.59
C TYR A 112 -17.20 -14.96 -2.81
N CYS A 113 -16.05 -14.42 -3.20
CA CYS A 113 -15.46 -13.25 -2.57
C CYS A 113 -16.37 -12.02 -2.69
N ARG A 114 -17.09 -11.88 -3.81
CA ARG A 114 -18.06 -10.78 -3.99
C ARG A 114 -19.21 -10.86 -2.99
N GLN A 115 -19.75 -12.06 -2.75
CA GLN A 115 -20.89 -12.26 -1.87
C GLN A 115 -20.49 -12.14 -0.39
N ILE A 116 -19.39 -12.77 0.02
CA ILE A 116 -18.90 -12.73 1.41
C ILE A 116 -18.52 -11.32 1.82
N ALA A 117 -17.83 -10.57 0.95
CA ALA A 117 -17.39 -9.22 1.26
C ALA A 117 -18.42 -8.14 0.88
N THR A 118 -19.71 -8.50 0.75
CA THR A 118 -20.78 -7.53 0.47
C THR A 118 -20.79 -6.44 1.54
N PRO A 119 -20.73 -5.14 1.15
CA PRO A 119 -20.75 -4.04 2.11
C PRO A 119 -22.03 -4.07 2.95
N PHE A 120 -21.94 -3.58 4.18
CA PHE A 120 -23.11 -3.24 4.98
C PHE A 120 -23.88 -2.06 4.37
N GLU A 121 -25.18 -1.98 4.69
CA GLU A 121 -26.11 -0.98 4.14
C GLU A 121 -25.71 0.47 4.43
N SER A 122 -25.00 0.70 5.54
CA SER A 122 -24.48 2.01 5.90
C SER A 122 -23.10 1.92 6.57
N PRO A 123 -22.28 2.99 6.51
CA PRO A 123 -21.02 3.05 7.24
C PRO A 123 -21.28 3.03 8.75
N PRO A 124 -20.69 2.08 9.50
CA PRO A 124 -21.04 1.92 10.91
C PRO A 124 -20.37 2.95 11.81
N ASN A 125 -21.01 3.24 12.95
CA ASN A 125 -20.41 3.99 14.05
C ASN A 125 -19.52 3.09 14.90
N ILE A 126 -18.63 3.70 15.68
CA ILE A 126 -17.67 2.97 16.55
C ILE A 126 -18.39 2.00 17.49
N SER A 127 -19.54 2.37 18.04
CA SER A 127 -20.33 1.53 18.95
C SER A 127 -20.89 0.26 18.30
N GLU A 128 -21.03 0.24 16.96
CA GLU A 128 -21.61 -0.88 16.20
C GLU A 128 -20.53 -1.86 15.70
N LEU A 129 -19.25 -1.44 15.75
CA LEU A 129 -18.13 -2.21 15.20
C LEU A 129 -17.99 -3.61 15.82
N ASN A 130 -18.10 -3.72 17.15
CA ASN A 130 -18.00 -5.00 17.85
C ASN A 130 -19.01 -6.02 17.32
N SER A 131 -20.28 -5.61 17.18
CA SER A 131 -21.33 -6.49 16.64
C SER A 131 -21.12 -6.85 15.18
N MET A 132 -20.60 -5.93 14.38
CA MET A 132 -20.44 -6.13 12.93
C MET A 132 -19.21 -6.96 12.57
N LEU A 133 -18.13 -6.88 13.37
CA LEU A 133 -16.95 -7.72 13.21
C LEU A 133 -17.25 -9.20 13.41
N LEU A 134 -18.28 -9.52 14.19
CA LEU A 134 -18.75 -10.88 14.45
C LEU A 134 -20.10 -11.16 13.79
N GLN A 135 -20.45 -10.41 12.74
CA GLN A 135 -21.65 -10.72 11.98
C GLN A 135 -21.37 -11.90 11.04
N PRO A 136 -22.28 -12.90 10.95
CA PRO A 136 -22.17 -13.98 9.98
C PRO A 136 -22.00 -13.46 8.54
N PHE A 137 -21.31 -14.25 7.73
CA PHE A 137 -21.18 -13.96 6.31
C PHE A 137 -22.49 -14.27 5.59
N ASN A 138 -22.76 -13.57 4.50
CA ASN A 138 -23.90 -13.89 3.64
C ASN A 138 -23.78 -15.27 2.99
N LEU A 139 -22.55 -15.81 2.94
CA LEU A 139 -22.22 -17.12 2.40
C LEU A 139 -21.13 -17.76 3.26
N LYS A 140 -21.34 -19.00 3.69
CA LYS A 140 -20.40 -19.72 4.57
C LYS A 140 -19.21 -20.22 3.78
N ILE A 141 -17.98 -20.11 4.29
CA ILE A 141 -16.78 -20.55 3.57
C ILE A 141 -16.62 -22.08 3.71
N PRO A 142 -16.46 -22.83 2.60
CA PRO A 142 -16.21 -24.26 2.68
C PRO A 142 -14.81 -24.54 3.22
N LEU A 143 -14.70 -25.44 4.20
CA LEU A 143 -13.43 -25.95 4.74
C LEU A 143 -13.31 -27.44 4.48
N SER A 144 -12.09 -27.97 4.36
CA SER A 144 -11.90 -29.42 4.22
C SER A 144 -12.55 -30.17 5.40
N PRO A 145 -13.11 -31.38 5.18
CA PRO A 145 -13.77 -32.17 6.24
C PRO A 145 -12.97 -32.31 7.52
N LEU A 146 -11.67 -32.56 7.39
CA LEU A 146 -10.77 -32.72 8.53
C LEU A 146 -10.60 -31.41 9.32
N LEU A 147 -10.39 -30.28 8.63
CA LEU A 147 -10.26 -28.98 9.29
C LEU A 147 -11.59 -28.51 9.88
N TYR A 148 -12.71 -28.72 9.17
CA TYR A 148 -14.03 -28.35 9.66
C TYR A 148 -14.33 -29.05 10.98
N LYS A 149 -14.15 -30.38 11.04
CA LYS A 149 -14.32 -31.17 12.28
C LYS A 149 -13.33 -30.78 13.37
N TYR A 150 -12.10 -30.43 12.98
CA TYR A 150 -11.09 -29.94 13.92
C TYR A 150 -11.54 -28.65 14.60
N CYS A 151 -11.92 -27.64 13.80
CA CYS A 151 -12.39 -26.36 14.28
C CYS A 151 -13.72 -26.49 15.03
N GLU A 152 -14.66 -27.33 14.58
CA GLU A 152 -15.93 -27.60 15.31
C GLU A 152 -15.68 -28.16 16.71
N ARG A 153 -14.66 -29.00 16.87
CA ARG A 153 -14.30 -29.58 18.17
C ARG A 153 -13.57 -28.63 19.12
N LEU A 154 -12.75 -27.73 18.58
CA LEU A 154 -11.76 -26.97 19.38
C LEU A 154 -12.06 -25.48 19.47
N CYS A 155 -12.77 -24.92 18.49
CA CYS A 155 -13.11 -23.51 18.48
C CYS A 155 -14.26 -23.25 19.46
N LYS A 156 -14.08 -22.24 20.32
CA LYS A 156 -15.13 -21.76 21.24
C LYS A 156 -16.16 -20.84 20.57
N PHE A 157 -16.07 -20.66 19.25
CA PHE A 157 -16.94 -19.76 18.47
C PHE A 157 -17.82 -20.59 17.51
N PRO A 158 -19.00 -20.09 17.10
CA PRO A 158 -19.97 -20.87 16.34
C PRO A 158 -19.52 -21.06 14.89
N ILE A 159 -18.63 -22.03 14.65
CA ILE A 159 -18.02 -22.28 13.34
C ILE A 159 -19.08 -22.48 12.24
N THR A 160 -20.22 -23.09 12.60
CA THR A 160 -21.36 -23.39 11.72
C THR A 160 -22.02 -22.13 11.17
N GLU A 161 -21.81 -20.95 11.75
CA GLU A 161 -22.33 -19.67 11.24
C GLU A 161 -21.46 -19.10 10.11
N TYR A 162 -20.18 -19.48 10.04
CA TYR A 162 -19.19 -18.87 9.15
C TYR A 162 -18.64 -19.83 8.10
N PHE A 163 -18.58 -21.11 8.45
CA PHE A 163 -17.98 -22.15 7.64
C PHE A 163 -18.96 -23.29 7.41
N VAL A 164 -18.72 -24.04 6.34
CA VAL A 164 -19.45 -25.26 6.02
C VAL A 164 -18.44 -26.36 5.71
N GLU A 165 -18.76 -27.60 6.06
CA GLU A 165 -17.95 -28.74 5.64
C GLU A 165 -17.97 -28.82 4.11
N SER A 166 -16.80 -28.78 3.49
CA SER A 166 -16.67 -28.97 2.06
C SER A 166 -17.08 -30.40 1.71
N PRO A 167 -17.84 -30.61 0.62
CA PRO A 167 -18.24 -31.96 0.21
C PRO A 167 -17.06 -32.85 -0.22
N TRP A 168 -15.86 -32.29 -0.32
CA TRP A 168 -14.65 -32.99 -0.74
C TRP A 168 -13.98 -33.78 0.40
N ASP A 169 -14.44 -35.02 0.60
CA ASP A 169 -13.63 -36.21 0.93
C ASP A 169 -14.40 -37.55 0.73
N THR A 170 -15.66 -37.50 0.27
CA THR A 170 -16.45 -38.72 0.03
C THR A 170 -17.25 -38.60 -1.26
N GLN A 171 -16.80 -39.32 -2.28
CA GLN A 171 -17.50 -39.62 -3.54
C GLN A 171 -17.62 -38.47 -4.57
N LEU A 172 -16.77 -38.62 -5.60
CA LEU A 172 -16.89 -37.99 -6.91
C LEU A 172 -18.18 -38.45 -7.60
N ASP A 173 -19.35 -37.87 -7.35
CA ASP A 173 -20.53 -38.15 -8.20
C ASP A 173 -21.68 -37.11 -8.19
N GLU A 174 -21.51 -35.88 -7.68
CA GLU A 174 -22.57 -34.86 -7.83
C GLU A 174 -22.14 -33.62 -8.64
N GLU A 175 -23.06 -33.21 -9.50
CA GLU A 175 -22.99 -32.15 -10.51
C GLU A 175 -22.88 -30.74 -9.89
N ASP A 176 -22.23 -29.84 -10.62
CA ASP A 176 -22.39 -28.38 -10.58
C ASP A 176 -22.07 -27.58 -9.29
N VAL A 177 -21.36 -28.13 -8.30
CA VAL A 177 -20.90 -27.31 -7.16
C VAL A 177 -19.57 -26.60 -7.48
N CYS A 178 -19.68 -25.38 -7.99
CA CYS A 178 -18.61 -24.40 -8.11
C CYS A 178 -17.97 -24.12 -6.72
N HIS A 179 -16.64 -24.31 -6.56
CA HIS A 179 -15.94 -24.29 -5.26
C HIS A 179 -14.88 -23.17 -5.17
N PRO A 180 -14.81 -22.39 -4.07
CA PRO A 180 -13.86 -21.30 -3.91
C PRO A 180 -12.51 -21.83 -3.38
N ALA A 181 -11.81 -22.61 -4.21
CA ALA A 181 -10.63 -23.38 -3.80
C ALA A 181 -9.53 -22.52 -3.19
N GLU A 182 -9.24 -21.37 -3.81
CA GLU A 182 -8.22 -20.45 -3.33
C GLU A 182 -8.58 -19.88 -1.95
N LEU A 183 -9.79 -19.32 -1.79
CA LEU A 183 -10.25 -18.77 -0.50
C LEU A 183 -10.24 -19.82 0.62
N SER A 184 -10.66 -21.04 0.30
CA SER A 184 -10.70 -22.16 1.25
C SER A 184 -9.29 -22.53 1.73
N ASN A 185 -8.31 -22.57 0.81
CA ASN A 185 -6.92 -22.85 1.13
C ASN A 185 -6.30 -21.78 2.04
N TYR A 186 -6.58 -20.50 1.80
CA TYR A 186 -6.06 -19.44 2.67
C TYR A 186 -6.73 -19.44 4.05
N CYS A 187 -8.02 -19.74 4.15
CA CYS A 187 -8.67 -19.95 5.44
C CYS A 187 -8.07 -21.16 6.18
N TYR A 188 -7.75 -22.23 5.45
CA TYR A 188 -7.08 -23.40 6.00
C TYR A 188 -5.71 -23.06 6.58
N VAL A 189 -4.86 -22.36 5.82
CA VAL A 189 -3.53 -21.92 6.27
C VAL A 189 -3.64 -20.99 7.48
N ALA A 190 -4.56 -20.03 7.43
CA ALA A 190 -4.80 -19.09 8.53
C ALA A 190 -5.20 -19.81 9.83
N LEU A 191 -6.10 -20.80 9.73
CA LEU A 191 -6.59 -21.57 10.88
C LEU A 191 -5.53 -22.55 11.44
N GLN A 192 -4.65 -23.08 10.60
CA GLN A 192 -3.53 -23.92 11.05
C GLN A 192 -2.38 -23.15 11.70
N GLY A 193 -2.12 -21.91 11.25
CA GLY A 193 -1.10 -21.04 11.84
C GLY A 193 -1.40 -20.64 13.30
N VAL A 194 -2.64 -20.80 13.75
CA VAL A 194 -3.05 -20.62 15.15
C VAL A 194 -2.66 -21.82 16.02
N ASP A 195 -2.30 -22.95 15.41
CA ASP A 195 -2.24 -24.27 16.06
C ASP A 195 -0.82 -24.86 16.19
N VAL A 196 0.21 -24.17 15.67
CA VAL A 196 1.59 -24.61 15.87
C VAL A 196 2.22 -23.76 16.97
N GLY A 197 2.30 -24.34 18.18
CA GLY A 197 3.03 -23.81 19.33
C GLY A 197 4.56 -23.67 19.12
N SER A 198 5.03 -23.39 17.91
CA SER A 198 6.37 -22.92 17.65
C SER A 198 6.46 -21.45 18.05
N ARG A 199 7.17 -21.20 19.16
CA ARG A 199 7.51 -19.89 19.73
C ARG A 199 8.41 -19.02 18.84
N GLU A 200 8.41 -19.24 17.53
CA GLU A 200 9.21 -18.50 16.56
C GLU A 200 8.31 -18.02 15.42
N PHE A 201 7.91 -16.75 15.51
CA PHE A 201 7.11 -15.95 14.57
C PHE A 201 5.69 -16.44 14.27
N CYS A 202 4.70 -15.83 14.93
CA CYS A 202 3.32 -15.82 14.45
C CYS A 202 3.30 -15.13 13.08
N ASP A 203 3.04 -15.90 12.03
CA ASP A 203 2.96 -15.39 10.66
C ASP A 203 1.65 -14.62 10.45
N TRP A 204 1.62 -13.36 10.88
CA TRP A 204 0.48 -12.47 10.68
C TRP A 204 0.14 -12.28 9.20
N ASP A 205 1.08 -12.54 8.28
CA ASP A 205 0.76 -12.55 6.86
C ASP A 205 -0.24 -13.66 6.52
N SER A 206 -0.09 -14.85 7.10
CA SER A 206 -1.01 -15.96 6.89
C SER A 206 -2.42 -15.69 7.43
N LEU A 207 -2.55 -14.96 8.54
CA LEU A 207 -3.85 -14.65 9.16
C LEU A 207 -4.53 -13.39 8.58
N ILE A 208 -3.75 -12.39 8.21
CA ILE A 208 -4.23 -11.08 7.80
C ILE A 208 -3.94 -10.85 6.32
N ARG A 209 -2.67 -10.79 5.91
CA ARG A 209 -2.32 -10.37 4.53
C ARG A 209 -2.86 -11.31 3.45
N ASN A 210 -2.78 -12.61 3.68
CA ASN A 210 -3.09 -13.62 2.68
C ASN A 210 -4.60 -13.73 2.44
N PRO A 211 -5.47 -13.90 3.46
CA PRO A 211 -6.92 -13.87 3.27
C PRO A 211 -7.41 -12.56 2.64
N THR A 212 -6.85 -11.43 3.06
CA THR A 212 -7.19 -10.12 2.49
C THR A 212 -6.75 -9.97 1.04
N SER A 213 -5.63 -10.59 0.64
CA SER A 213 -5.16 -10.61 -0.74
C SER A 213 -6.16 -11.27 -1.68
N VAL A 214 -6.69 -12.43 -1.30
CA VAL A 214 -7.70 -13.16 -2.09
C VAL A 214 -8.94 -12.30 -2.29
N LEU A 215 -9.45 -11.71 -1.20
CA LEU A 215 -10.61 -10.81 -1.26
C LEU A 215 -10.39 -9.68 -2.25
N ARG A 216 -9.30 -8.93 -2.08
CA ARG A 216 -9.00 -7.74 -2.89
C ARG A 216 -8.80 -8.07 -4.36
N GLN A 217 -8.09 -9.15 -4.68
CA GLN A 217 -7.86 -9.57 -6.06
C GLN A 217 -9.16 -9.93 -6.80
N ASN A 218 -10.17 -10.37 -6.05
CA ASN A 218 -11.47 -10.79 -6.57
C ASN A 218 -12.55 -9.70 -6.49
N PHE A 219 -12.25 -8.52 -5.94
CA PHE A 219 -13.17 -7.39 -5.97
C PHE A 219 -13.19 -6.71 -7.34
N LYS A 220 -14.35 -6.14 -7.70
CA LYS A 220 -14.44 -5.22 -8.87
C LYS A 220 -13.49 -4.02 -8.71
N THR A 221 -13.26 -3.60 -7.47
CA THR A 221 -12.39 -2.47 -7.11
C THR A 221 -10.93 -2.87 -6.91
N LYS A 222 -10.48 -4.06 -7.34
CA LYS A 222 -9.11 -4.57 -7.10
C LYS A 222 -7.99 -3.60 -7.41
N SER A 223 -8.13 -2.77 -8.45
CA SER A 223 -7.14 -1.76 -8.85
C SER A 223 -7.00 -0.60 -7.86
N LEU A 224 -8.01 -0.38 -7.03
CA LEU A 224 -8.05 0.67 -6.00
C LEU A 224 -7.38 0.22 -4.70
N TRP A 225 -7.28 -1.09 -4.49
CA TRP A 225 -6.74 -1.67 -3.27
C TRP A 225 -5.21 -1.85 -3.37
N LYS A 226 -4.49 -1.42 -2.34
CA LYS A 226 -3.04 -1.59 -2.23
C LYS A 226 -2.67 -1.98 -0.81
N ALA A 227 -2.17 -3.20 -0.63
CA ALA A 227 -1.58 -3.64 0.62
C ALA A 227 -0.07 -3.45 0.56
N ASN A 228 0.51 -2.96 1.65
CA ASN A 228 1.93 -2.68 1.74
C ASN A 228 2.45 -3.20 3.08
N ARG A 229 3.71 -3.63 3.08
CA ARG A 229 4.44 -4.06 4.27
C ARG A 229 5.75 -3.31 4.33
N LYS A 230 6.16 -2.95 5.53
CA LYS A 230 7.46 -2.33 5.75
C LYS A 230 8.56 -3.31 5.36
N THR A 231 9.43 -2.90 4.44
CA THR A 231 10.59 -3.69 4.01
C THR A 231 11.87 -3.13 4.62
N ASN A 232 12.89 -4.00 4.76
CA ASN A 232 14.21 -3.63 5.29
C ASN A 232 14.96 -2.61 4.41
N ASP A 233 14.51 -2.41 3.16
CA ASP A 233 15.07 -1.41 2.22
C ASP A 233 14.55 0.02 2.46
N SER A 234 13.59 0.21 3.38
CA SER A 234 13.23 1.55 3.80
C SER A 234 14.41 2.17 4.54
N SER A 235 14.95 3.31 4.05
CA SER A 235 16.06 4.00 4.72
C SER A 235 15.75 4.13 6.21
N ILE A 236 16.71 3.83 7.10
CA ILE A 236 16.51 3.66 8.55
C ILE A 236 15.66 4.79 9.18
N THR A 237 15.79 6.03 8.69
CA THR A 237 14.98 7.20 9.09
C THR A 237 13.48 7.15 8.74
N LEU A 238 13.10 6.44 7.68
CA LEU A 238 11.72 6.24 7.22
C LEU A 238 11.08 5.02 7.89
N ALA A 239 11.86 3.98 8.15
CA ALA A 239 11.42 2.73 8.78
C ALA A 239 10.68 2.97 10.12
N GLY A 240 11.15 3.93 10.94
CA GLY A 240 10.51 4.27 12.22
C GLY A 240 9.17 5.01 12.10
N ARG A 241 8.82 5.53 10.92
CA ARG A 241 7.62 6.36 10.69
C ARG A 241 6.48 5.62 10.01
N MET A 242 6.78 4.46 9.41
CA MET A 242 5.80 3.65 8.69
C MET A 242 5.22 2.58 9.61
N PRO A 243 3.93 2.24 9.48
CA PRO A 243 3.38 1.05 10.12
C PRO A 243 4.01 -0.21 9.53
N ASP A 244 3.99 -1.30 10.30
CA ASP A 244 4.52 -2.58 9.82
C ASP A 244 3.68 -3.14 8.66
N TYR A 245 2.36 -2.92 8.71
CA TYR A 245 1.41 -3.25 7.65
C TYR A 245 0.42 -2.10 7.41
N TRP A 246 0.02 -1.87 6.16
CA TRP A 246 -1.10 -0.98 5.86
C TRP A 246 -1.79 -1.29 4.54
N GLU A 247 -3.07 -0.96 4.49
CA GLU A 247 -3.90 -1.05 3.30
C GLU A 247 -4.48 0.30 2.93
N ASN A 248 -4.41 0.58 1.63
CA ASN A 248 -5.05 1.73 1.03
C ASN A 248 -6.20 1.28 0.12
N LEU A 249 -7.33 1.99 0.21
CA LEU A 249 -8.41 1.94 -0.77
C LEU A 249 -8.45 3.29 -1.49
N ASN A 250 -8.31 3.28 -2.80
CA ASN A 250 -8.20 4.49 -3.62
C ASN A 250 -7.07 5.41 -3.11
N ASP A 251 -5.90 4.84 -2.78
CA ASP A 251 -4.75 5.56 -2.20
C ASP A 251 -4.97 6.18 -0.79
N VAL A 252 -6.14 5.97 -0.17
CA VAL A 252 -6.47 6.44 1.20
C VAL A 252 -6.20 5.32 2.20
N LEU A 253 -5.50 5.61 3.29
CA LEU A 253 -5.27 4.64 4.36
C LEU A 253 -6.58 4.27 5.04
N VAL A 254 -6.92 2.99 5.02
CA VAL A 254 -8.17 2.44 5.59
C VAL A 254 -7.92 1.37 6.65
N PHE A 255 -6.75 0.74 6.64
CA PHE A 255 -6.36 -0.28 7.60
C PHE A 255 -4.86 -0.24 7.87
N LYS A 256 -4.43 -0.37 9.13
CA LYS A 256 -3.00 -0.43 9.51
C LYS A 256 -2.71 -1.43 10.63
N GLY A 257 -1.48 -1.90 10.69
CA GLY A 257 -0.99 -2.87 11.66
C GLY A 257 0.35 -2.50 12.24
N GLU A 258 0.53 -2.79 13.53
CA GLU A 258 1.83 -2.80 14.21
C GLU A 258 2.08 -4.16 14.83
N GLU A 259 3.30 -4.68 14.64
CA GLU A 259 3.66 -6.05 15.01
C GLU A 259 4.91 -6.05 15.89
N LYS A 260 4.86 -6.75 17.02
CA LYS A 260 6.02 -6.99 17.89
C LYS A 260 6.28 -8.49 18.06
N PRO A 261 7.56 -8.90 18.16
CA PRO A 261 7.92 -10.31 18.20
C PRO A 261 7.51 -11.01 19.50
N THR A 262 7.39 -10.27 20.61
CA THR A 262 7.08 -10.82 21.94
C THR A 262 5.70 -10.42 22.40
N GLU A 263 5.11 -11.25 23.28
CA GLU A 263 3.77 -11.00 23.86
C GLU A 263 3.70 -9.67 24.62
N ASP A 264 4.73 -9.35 25.41
CA ASP A 264 4.84 -8.06 26.11
C ASP A 264 4.84 -6.86 25.15
N GLY A 265 5.23 -7.09 23.88
CA GLY A 265 5.25 -6.08 22.83
C GLY A 265 3.87 -5.61 22.38
N LEU A 266 2.76 -6.28 22.75
CA LEU A 266 1.42 -5.84 22.38
C LEU A 266 1.13 -4.41 22.85
N LYS A 267 1.57 -4.06 24.07
CA LYS A 267 1.42 -2.71 24.61
C LYS A 267 2.18 -1.68 23.76
N ASP A 268 3.37 -2.04 23.31
CA ASP A 268 4.20 -1.18 22.47
C ASP A 268 3.61 -1.03 21.07
N ALA A 269 3.09 -2.12 20.48
CA ALA A 269 2.34 -2.08 19.22
C ALA A 269 1.14 -1.13 19.30
N LYS A 270 0.36 -1.18 20.39
CA LYS A 270 -0.77 -0.26 20.63
C LYS A 270 -0.32 1.19 20.73
N ASN A 271 0.75 1.46 21.47
CA ASN A 271 1.29 2.83 21.58
C ASN A 271 1.78 3.32 20.21
N GLU A 272 2.39 2.44 19.41
CA GLU A 272 2.87 2.77 18.07
C GLU A 272 1.73 3.12 17.10
N LEU A 273 0.60 2.43 17.17
CA LEU A 273 -0.58 2.70 16.32
C LEU A 273 -1.00 4.17 16.34
N ILE A 274 -1.13 4.77 17.53
CA ILE A 274 -1.44 6.19 17.70
C ILE A 274 -0.21 7.04 17.39
N SER A 275 0.98 6.70 17.89
CA SER A 275 2.16 7.58 17.74
C SER A 275 2.56 7.84 16.28
N LYS A 276 2.21 6.91 15.38
CA LYS A 276 2.38 6.97 13.91
C LYS A 276 1.14 7.49 13.18
N MET A 277 0.16 8.03 13.92
CA MET A 277 -1.03 8.75 13.46
C MET A 277 -1.10 10.07 14.20
N ARG A 278 -0.51 11.13 13.63
CA ARG A 278 -0.33 12.43 14.27
C ARG A 278 -1.23 13.53 13.71
N ALA A 279 -1.88 13.27 12.57
CA ALA A 279 -2.84 14.19 11.97
C ALA A 279 -4.07 13.45 11.45
N TRP A 280 -5.25 13.96 11.79
CA TRP A 280 -6.52 13.59 11.18
C TRP A 280 -7.02 14.78 10.40
N ASN A 281 -7.05 14.68 9.07
CA ASN A 281 -7.51 15.77 8.24
C ASN A 281 -8.32 15.26 7.05
N ARG A 282 -9.23 16.11 6.56
CA ARG A 282 -10.15 15.79 5.46
C ARG A 282 -9.42 15.48 4.15
N CYS A 283 -8.22 16.03 3.95
CA CYS A 283 -7.40 15.75 2.77
C CYS A 283 -6.78 14.34 2.79
N LEU A 284 -6.57 13.76 3.98
CA LEU A 284 -6.06 12.40 4.16
C LEU A 284 -7.18 11.36 4.28
N PHE A 285 -8.23 11.66 5.04
CA PHE A 285 -9.24 10.70 5.46
C PHE A 285 -10.66 11.08 5.07
N GLY A 286 -10.88 12.19 4.36
CA GLY A 286 -12.23 12.60 3.96
C GLY A 286 -13.14 12.78 5.17
N ASP A 287 -14.34 12.23 5.07
CA ASP A 287 -15.38 12.28 6.11
C ASP A 287 -15.43 10.97 6.93
N LEU A 288 -14.37 10.16 6.89
CA LEU A 288 -14.25 8.96 7.72
C LEU A 288 -14.34 9.31 9.21
N LYS A 289 -15.08 8.51 9.97
CA LYS A 289 -15.22 8.65 11.43
C LYS A 289 -14.12 7.93 12.21
N TYR A 290 -13.44 6.98 11.58
CA TYR A 290 -12.32 6.22 12.12
C TYR A 290 -11.62 5.48 10.97
N ILE A 291 -10.41 5.01 11.24
CA ILE A 291 -9.77 3.94 10.46
C ILE A 291 -9.67 2.69 11.32
N LEU A 292 -9.67 1.52 10.69
CA LEU A 292 -9.49 0.26 11.39
C LEU A 292 -8.00 -0.01 11.55
N ALA A 293 -7.64 -0.73 12.61
CA ALA A 293 -6.26 -1.09 12.88
C ALA A 293 -6.15 -2.41 13.64
N TYR A 294 -4.95 -2.98 13.67
CA TYR A 294 -4.61 -4.05 14.60
C TYR A 294 -3.27 -3.80 15.28
N ALA A 295 -3.14 -4.32 16.50
CA ALA A 295 -1.88 -4.44 17.21
C ALA A 295 -1.64 -5.92 17.50
N ALA A 296 -0.40 -6.35 17.27
CA ALA A 296 0.01 -7.72 17.54
C ALA A 296 1.31 -7.77 18.34
N GLY A 297 1.39 -8.70 19.30
CA GLY A 297 2.57 -8.96 20.11
C GLY A 297 2.67 -10.45 20.42
N GLY A 298 3.72 -11.12 19.94
CA GLY A 298 3.85 -12.57 20.10
C GLY A 298 2.65 -13.28 19.45
N ALA A 299 1.87 -14.02 20.24
CA ALA A 299 0.65 -14.69 19.80
C ALA A 299 -0.65 -13.89 20.03
N HIS A 300 -0.56 -12.69 20.59
CA HIS A 300 -1.73 -11.86 20.89
C HIS A 300 -2.04 -10.91 19.73
N LEU A 301 -3.32 -10.84 19.36
CA LEU A 301 -3.84 -9.96 18.31
C LEU A 301 -5.09 -9.23 18.80
N GLN A 302 -5.10 -7.92 18.65
CA GLN A 302 -6.23 -7.07 19.00
C GLN A 302 -6.56 -6.12 17.84
N PHE A 303 -7.86 -5.97 17.55
CA PHE A 303 -8.36 -5.03 16.57
C PHE A 303 -8.86 -3.76 17.23
N TYR A 304 -8.63 -2.65 16.55
CA TYR A 304 -8.93 -1.31 17.02
C TYR A 304 -9.63 -0.46 15.96
N ALA A 305 -10.35 0.55 16.42
CA ALA A 305 -10.70 1.73 15.63
C ALA A 305 -9.93 2.95 16.18
N ILE A 306 -9.34 3.74 15.29
CA ILE A 306 -8.68 5.01 15.61
C ILE A 306 -9.56 6.14 15.10
N ASP A 307 -10.00 7.03 15.99
CA ASP A 307 -10.89 8.16 15.67
C ASP A 307 -10.13 9.51 15.49
N PRO A 308 -10.80 10.61 15.09
CA PRO A 308 -10.16 11.92 14.92
C PRO A 308 -9.58 12.53 16.20
N SER A 309 -10.03 12.08 17.38
CA SER A 309 -9.42 12.43 18.67
C SER A 309 -8.20 11.55 19.01
N PHE A 310 -7.79 10.69 18.08
CA PHE A 310 -6.72 9.70 18.21
C PHE A 310 -6.95 8.71 19.35
N ASN A 311 -8.20 8.49 19.73
CA ASN A 311 -8.55 7.47 20.70
C ASN A 311 -8.54 6.09 20.02
N LEU A 312 -7.89 5.13 20.68
CA LEU A 312 -7.97 3.72 20.31
C LEU A 312 -9.17 3.08 21.01
N HIS A 313 -10.15 2.66 20.23
CA HIS A 313 -11.29 1.87 20.72
C HIS A 313 -11.02 0.40 20.43
N LEU A 314 -10.98 -0.45 21.46
CA LEU A 314 -10.87 -1.90 21.30
C LEU A 314 -12.17 -2.43 20.69
N ILE A 315 -12.07 -3.13 19.56
CA ILE A 315 -13.23 -3.66 18.82
C ILE A 315 -13.19 -5.19 18.64
N SER A 316 -12.08 -5.86 18.99
CA SER A 316 -12.01 -7.32 19.13
C SER A 316 -10.66 -7.76 19.74
N ASP A 317 -10.66 -8.84 20.52
CA ASP A 317 -9.49 -9.37 21.27
C ASP A 317 -9.28 -10.89 21.05
N THR A 318 -9.59 -11.44 19.86
CA THR A 318 -9.90 -12.89 19.78
C THR A 318 -9.47 -13.68 18.53
N LEU A 319 -9.43 -15.02 18.73
CA LEU A 319 -9.32 -16.12 17.74
C LEU A 319 -10.23 -16.00 16.52
N ASN A 320 -11.24 -15.15 16.57
CA ASN A 320 -12.12 -14.82 15.44
C ASN A 320 -11.43 -13.88 14.44
N ALA A 321 -10.11 -13.75 14.48
CA ALA A 321 -9.36 -12.81 13.66
C ALA A 321 -9.64 -12.98 12.16
N LEU A 322 -9.73 -14.22 11.67
CA LEU A 322 -10.09 -14.49 10.29
C LEU A 322 -11.48 -13.93 9.94
N ILE A 323 -12.46 -14.07 10.84
CA ILE A 323 -13.81 -13.53 10.69
C ILE A 323 -13.80 -12.00 10.70
N CYS A 324 -13.10 -11.44 11.69
CA CYS A 324 -12.92 -10.00 11.82
C CYS A 324 -12.33 -9.41 10.55
N ILE A 325 -11.34 -10.07 9.94
CA ILE A 325 -10.68 -9.63 8.70
C ILE A 325 -11.65 -9.55 7.51
N PHE A 326 -12.51 -10.56 7.32
CA PHE A 326 -13.55 -10.53 6.30
C PHE A 326 -14.55 -9.39 6.55
N ASN A 327 -14.99 -9.22 7.79
CA ASN A 327 -15.94 -8.16 8.16
C ASN A 327 -15.30 -6.76 8.13
N ILE A 328 -14.00 -6.62 8.41
CA ILE A 328 -13.23 -5.37 8.21
C ILE A 328 -13.32 -4.93 6.75
N HIS A 329 -13.18 -5.85 5.79
CA HIS A 329 -13.30 -5.51 4.37
C HIS A 329 -14.72 -5.07 4.01
N ARG A 330 -15.76 -5.70 4.59
CA ARG A 330 -17.15 -5.25 4.43
C ARG A 330 -17.36 -3.84 4.99
N ILE A 331 -16.82 -3.55 6.18
CA ILE A 331 -16.89 -2.23 6.83
C ILE A 331 -16.19 -1.17 5.97
N ILE A 332 -14.95 -1.41 5.54
CA ILE A 332 -14.19 -0.46 4.71
C ILE A 332 -14.94 -0.14 3.42
N ARG A 333 -15.52 -1.16 2.77
CA ARG A 333 -16.31 -0.94 1.55
C ARG A 333 -17.59 -0.15 1.81
N SER A 334 -18.22 -0.29 2.98
CA SER A 334 -19.36 0.56 3.37
C SER A 334 -18.97 2.02 3.61
N MET A 335 -17.68 2.28 3.87
CA MET A 335 -17.14 3.62 4.09
C MET A 335 -16.61 4.28 2.82
N GLU A 336 -16.67 3.62 1.66
CA GLU A 336 -16.05 4.09 0.40
C GLU A 336 -16.56 5.48 -0.03
N SER A 337 -17.84 5.78 0.18
CA SER A 337 -18.44 7.09 -0.13
C SER A 337 -17.96 8.23 0.78
N LEU A 338 -17.31 7.91 1.90
CA LEU A 338 -16.75 8.88 2.85
C LEU A 338 -15.29 9.22 2.54
N LEU A 339 -14.65 8.47 1.64
CA LEU A 339 -13.27 8.71 1.24
C LEU A 339 -13.12 10.08 0.55
N PRO A 340 -11.97 10.74 0.70
CA PRO A 340 -11.72 12.00 0.04
C PRO A 340 -11.71 11.83 -1.48
N GLU A 341 -12.30 12.79 -2.18
CA GLU A 341 -12.35 12.81 -3.65
C GLU A 341 -10.95 12.99 -4.27
N THR A 342 -10.05 13.66 -3.56
CA THR A 342 -8.66 13.80 -3.97
C THR A 342 -7.74 13.40 -2.83
N VAL A 343 -6.71 12.63 -3.18
CA VAL A 343 -6.00 11.81 -2.20
C VAL A 343 -4.56 12.28 -2.10
N VAL A 344 -4.09 12.41 -0.87
CA VAL A 344 -2.67 12.56 -0.59
C VAL A 344 -2.08 11.17 -0.38
N PRO A 345 -1.13 10.74 -1.22
CA PRO A 345 -0.52 9.42 -1.12
C PRO A 345 0.50 9.37 0.04
N ALA A 346 0.00 9.37 1.27
CA ALA A 346 0.81 9.31 2.48
C ALA A 346 1.60 7.98 2.57
N TRP A 347 2.74 8.04 3.25
CA TRP A 347 3.75 6.98 3.41
C TRP A 347 4.32 6.43 2.09
N ARG A 348 4.23 7.21 1.01
CA ARG A 348 4.79 6.86 -0.29
C ARG A 348 6.04 7.69 -0.60
N LEU A 349 7.06 6.99 -1.11
CA LEU A 349 8.28 7.59 -1.65
C LEU A 349 8.13 7.86 -3.15
N PHE A 350 8.27 9.12 -3.55
CA PHE A 350 8.24 9.58 -4.93
C PHE A 350 9.66 9.82 -5.44
N LYS A 351 10.16 8.92 -6.29
CA LYS A 351 11.44 9.13 -6.98
C LYS A 351 11.27 10.12 -8.13
N ARG A 352 12.19 11.07 -8.25
CA ARG A 352 12.21 12.12 -9.27
C ARG A 352 13.60 12.19 -9.92
N LYS A 353 13.72 12.99 -10.98
CA LYS A 353 15.00 13.23 -11.67
C LYS A 353 16.09 13.72 -10.70
N TYR A 354 15.74 14.61 -9.78
CA TYR A 354 16.65 15.21 -8.80
C TYR A 354 16.20 14.89 -7.37
N GLY A 355 16.39 13.64 -6.94
CA GLY A 355 16.07 13.17 -5.59
C GLY A 355 14.65 12.63 -5.44
N ASP A 356 14.06 12.77 -4.25
CA ASP A 356 12.78 12.16 -3.92
C ASP A 356 11.93 13.01 -2.95
N ILE A 357 10.67 12.61 -2.79
CA ILE A 357 9.74 13.17 -1.83
C ILE A 357 9.14 12.02 -1.04
N PHE A 358 9.10 12.14 0.28
CA PHE A 358 8.36 11.25 1.16
C PHE A 358 7.29 12.05 1.90
N ILE A 359 6.04 11.63 1.78
CA ILE A 359 4.91 12.30 2.45
C ILE A 359 4.50 11.43 3.64
N THR A 360 4.35 12.03 4.82
CA THR A 360 3.71 11.43 5.99
C THR A 360 2.34 12.06 6.21
N ASP A 361 1.66 11.69 7.29
CA ASP A 361 0.42 12.33 7.72
C ASP A 361 0.60 13.81 8.15
N THR A 362 1.80 14.18 8.59
CA THR A 362 2.09 15.48 9.23
C THR A 362 3.12 16.32 8.49
N GLU A 363 4.06 15.68 7.83
CA GLU A 363 5.24 16.30 7.23
C GLU A 363 5.54 15.75 5.84
N ILE A 364 6.22 16.56 5.03
CA ILE A 364 6.83 16.14 3.78
C ILE A 364 8.34 16.24 3.92
N GLU A 365 9.06 15.15 3.66
CA GLU A 365 10.50 15.16 3.53
C GLU A 365 10.87 15.24 2.04
N LYS A 366 11.52 16.33 1.65
CA LYS A 366 12.01 16.53 0.28
C LYS A 366 13.53 16.40 0.27
N ARG A 367 14.04 15.55 -0.62
CA ARG A 367 15.48 15.37 -0.82
C ARG A 367 15.86 15.66 -2.26
N ILE A 368 17.01 16.29 -2.45
CA ILE A 368 17.59 16.59 -3.77
C ILE A 368 19.04 16.12 -3.74
N PHE A 369 19.42 15.25 -4.68
CA PHE A 369 20.77 14.71 -4.79
C PHE A 369 21.06 14.28 -6.24
N PRO A 370 22.26 14.56 -6.79
CA PRO A 370 23.29 15.45 -6.24
C PRO A 370 22.87 16.92 -6.32
N PHE A 371 22.89 17.63 -5.19
CA PHE A 371 22.44 19.02 -5.09
C PHE A 371 23.31 19.96 -5.93
N SER A 372 24.60 19.67 -6.06
CA SER A 372 25.56 20.40 -6.89
C SER A 372 25.14 20.53 -8.35
N THR A 373 24.36 19.58 -8.88
CA THR A 373 23.86 19.60 -10.27
C THR A 373 22.43 20.10 -10.39
N TYR A 374 21.78 20.41 -9.26
CA TYR A 374 20.43 20.96 -9.27
C TYR A 374 20.47 22.41 -9.80
N PRO A 375 19.57 22.82 -10.72
CA PRO A 375 19.61 24.15 -11.31
C PRO A 375 19.52 25.32 -10.32
N PHE A 376 18.99 25.09 -9.12
CA PHE A 376 18.83 26.08 -8.05
C PHE A 376 19.61 25.67 -6.79
N ASN A 377 20.92 25.44 -6.93
CA ASN A 377 21.78 24.87 -5.90
C ASN A 377 22.33 25.88 -4.87
N TYR A 378 21.61 26.97 -4.58
CA TYR A 378 22.06 28.05 -3.67
C TYR A 378 21.45 27.89 -2.28
N ILE A 379 22.14 27.17 -1.38
CA ILE A 379 21.60 26.86 -0.04
C ILE A 379 21.32 28.08 0.83
N THR A 380 22.15 29.12 0.72
CA THR A 380 21.97 30.38 1.46
C THR A 380 20.66 31.04 1.08
N VAL A 381 20.38 31.15 -0.22
CA VAL A 381 19.14 31.69 -0.78
C VAL A 381 17.93 30.88 -0.32
N LEU A 382 17.98 29.54 -0.41
CA LEU A 382 16.89 28.67 0.05
C LEU A 382 16.63 28.83 1.56
N THR A 383 17.70 28.91 2.35
CA THR A 383 17.58 29.12 3.81
C THR A 383 16.92 30.45 4.12
N ASP A 384 17.28 31.51 3.42
CA ASP A 384 16.70 32.84 3.59
C ASP A 384 15.24 32.88 3.15
N ILE A 385 14.87 32.21 2.05
CA ILE A 385 13.48 32.07 1.60
C ILE A 385 12.64 31.42 2.70
N TYR A 386 13.02 30.23 3.17
CA TYR A 386 12.26 29.53 4.21
C TYR A 386 12.20 30.30 5.54
N ARG A 387 13.25 31.07 5.88
CA ARG A 387 13.25 31.95 7.05
C ARG A 387 12.22 33.08 6.88
N ASN A 388 12.20 33.72 5.72
CA ASN A 388 11.34 34.87 5.43
C ASN A 388 9.87 34.48 5.24
N THR A 389 9.58 33.26 4.78
CA THR A 389 8.21 32.76 4.57
C THR A 389 7.63 32.00 5.77
N LYS A 390 8.39 31.82 6.86
CA LYS A 390 7.99 30.98 8.01
C LYS A 390 6.62 31.32 8.60
N ASN A 391 6.21 32.59 8.59
CA ASN A 391 4.94 33.03 9.17
C ASN A 391 3.83 33.24 8.13
N ASN A 392 4.11 33.02 6.84
CA ASN A 392 3.13 33.16 5.79
C ASN A 392 2.27 31.89 5.71
N ARG A 393 0.95 32.05 5.87
CA ARG A 393 0.00 30.94 5.84
C ARG A 393 -0.23 30.38 4.43
N ASN A 394 0.03 31.17 3.39
CA ASN A 394 -0.20 30.82 1.98
C ASN A 394 1.03 30.22 1.28
N THR A 395 2.10 29.93 2.02
CA THR A 395 3.31 29.28 1.49
C THR A 395 3.71 28.12 2.38
N ILE A 396 4.30 27.10 1.76
CA ILE A 396 4.84 25.96 2.51
C ILE A 396 5.95 26.40 3.46
N ARG A 397 5.97 25.80 4.65
CA ARG A 397 6.90 26.14 5.72
C ARG A 397 7.86 25.00 5.96
N ALA A 398 9.10 25.35 6.27
CA ALA A 398 10.07 24.40 6.77
C ALA A 398 9.82 24.14 8.28
N VAL A 399 9.70 22.87 8.67
CA VAL A 399 9.70 22.44 10.09
C VAL A 399 11.08 22.71 10.68
N GLU A 400 12.10 22.26 9.95
CA GLU A 400 13.52 22.53 10.17
C GLU A 400 14.06 23.13 8.88
N GLY A 401 14.92 24.15 9.00
CA GLY A 401 15.52 24.79 7.84
C GLY A 401 16.30 23.80 6.95
N PRO A 402 16.55 24.16 5.69
CA PRO A 402 17.26 23.29 4.76
C PRO A 402 18.64 22.85 5.26
N GLN A 403 19.00 21.60 4.98
CA GLN A 403 20.28 21.00 5.35
C GLN A 403 20.95 20.40 4.12
N ILE A 404 22.29 20.46 4.07
CA ILE A 404 23.10 19.76 3.07
C ILE A 404 24.11 18.86 3.79
N VAL A 405 24.10 17.58 3.45
CA VAL A 405 25.08 16.60 3.91
C VAL A 405 25.51 15.76 2.71
N ASN A 406 26.82 15.69 2.44
CA ASN A 406 27.37 14.89 1.33
C ASN A 406 26.69 15.15 -0.03
N ASP A 407 26.51 16.42 -0.39
CA ASP A 407 25.81 16.84 -1.61
C ASP A 407 24.33 16.39 -1.71
N SER A 408 23.74 16.02 -0.57
CA SER A 408 22.32 15.74 -0.44
C SER A 408 21.64 16.88 0.31
N TYR A 409 20.79 17.61 -0.40
CA TYR A 409 19.88 18.58 0.19
C TYR A 409 18.68 17.86 0.79
N LYS A 410 18.27 18.31 1.98
CA LYS A 410 17.10 17.82 2.69
C LYS A 410 16.35 18.97 3.36
N VAL A 411 15.03 18.96 3.23
CA VAL A 411 14.13 19.85 4.00
C VAL A 411 12.88 19.08 4.43
N LYS A 412 12.41 19.36 5.65
CA LYS A 412 11.12 18.86 6.15
C LYS A 412 10.11 19.99 6.08
N LEU A 413 8.94 19.72 5.50
CA LEU A 413 7.95 20.72 5.14
C LEU A 413 6.59 20.42 5.77
N THR A 414 5.83 21.48 6.04
CA THR A 414 4.48 21.43 6.61
C THR A 414 3.68 22.68 6.18
N PRO A 415 2.34 22.63 6.11
CA PRO A 415 1.45 21.48 6.25
C PRO A 415 1.46 20.53 5.04
N VAL A 416 0.86 19.36 5.22
CA VAL A 416 0.48 18.46 4.11
C VAL A 416 -0.78 19.00 3.45
N GLY A 417 -0.75 19.12 2.12
CA GLY A 417 -1.88 19.61 1.31
C GLY A 417 -2.24 18.64 0.20
N VAL A 418 -3.43 18.84 -0.37
CA VAL A 418 -3.96 18.06 -1.49
C VAL A 418 -3.97 18.88 -2.76
N ARG A 419 -3.63 18.24 -3.87
CA ARG A 419 -3.78 18.85 -5.20
C ARG A 419 -5.26 18.84 -5.55
N ARG A 420 -5.88 19.99 -5.69
CA ARG A 420 -7.29 20.11 -6.08
C ARG A 420 -7.47 21.35 -6.94
N MET A 421 -8.28 21.26 -7.99
CA MET A 421 -8.68 22.44 -8.76
C MET A 421 -9.81 23.21 -8.03
N PRO A 422 -9.80 24.55 -8.07
CA PRO A 422 -10.92 25.36 -7.61
C PRO A 422 -12.22 25.01 -8.35
N ARG A 423 -13.34 25.00 -7.62
CA ARG A 423 -14.70 24.76 -8.13
C ARG A 423 -15.56 26.02 -8.14
N THR A 424 -15.11 27.09 -7.50
CA THR A 424 -15.80 28.37 -7.48
C THR A 424 -14.83 29.49 -7.76
N GLU A 425 -15.34 30.61 -8.27
CA GLU A 425 -14.52 31.80 -8.49
C GLU A 425 -13.91 32.30 -7.17
N GLN A 426 -14.61 32.14 -6.04
CA GLN A 426 -14.09 32.51 -4.72
C GLN A 426 -12.88 31.65 -4.32
N GLU A 427 -12.89 30.36 -4.66
CA GLU A 427 -11.72 29.50 -4.44
C GLU A 427 -10.56 29.89 -5.34
N VAL A 428 -10.81 30.30 -6.60
CA VAL A 428 -9.74 30.82 -7.48
C VAL A 428 -9.10 32.06 -6.87
N LYS A 429 -9.92 32.99 -6.36
CA LYS A 429 -9.45 34.19 -5.66
C LYS A 429 -8.61 33.85 -4.43
N ALA A 430 -9.06 32.90 -3.62
CA ALA A 430 -8.34 32.46 -2.42
C ALA A 430 -7.03 31.73 -2.73
N ALA A 431 -6.94 31.05 -3.89
CA ALA A 431 -5.77 30.29 -4.31
C ALA A 431 -4.61 31.15 -4.82
N ILE A 432 -4.91 32.34 -5.33
CA ILE A 432 -3.92 33.21 -5.95
C ILE A 432 -3.23 34.05 -4.87
N SER A 433 -1.93 33.79 -4.65
CA SER A 433 -1.07 34.65 -3.84
C SER A 433 0.15 35.10 -4.65
N CYS A 434 0.49 36.39 -4.58
CA CYS A 434 1.56 36.97 -5.39
C CYS A 434 2.89 37.02 -4.60
N TYR A 435 3.87 36.21 -5.02
CA TYR A 435 5.26 36.20 -4.55
C TYR A 435 6.21 35.93 -5.74
N VAL A 436 7.52 36.16 -5.54
CA VAL A 436 8.53 35.77 -6.52
C VAL A 436 8.82 34.27 -6.38
N HIS A 437 8.23 33.43 -7.23
CA HIS A 437 8.29 31.97 -7.09
C HIS A 437 9.02 31.29 -8.24
N ARG A 438 8.92 31.83 -9.46
CA ARG A 438 9.47 31.28 -10.71
C ARG A 438 8.85 29.98 -11.22
N ASP A 439 7.84 29.46 -10.53
CA ASP A 439 7.13 28.23 -10.93
C ASP A 439 5.67 28.23 -10.44
N VAL A 440 4.95 29.34 -10.69
CA VAL A 440 3.53 29.46 -10.34
C VAL A 440 2.70 28.66 -11.36
N ARG A 441 2.10 27.57 -10.88
CA ARG A 441 1.20 26.69 -11.65
C ARG A 441 0.29 25.92 -10.71
N TRP A 442 -0.84 25.41 -11.22
CA TRP A 442 -1.79 24.62 -10.42
C TRP A 442 -1.14 23.39 -9.78
N ASP A 443 -0.12 22.79 -10.41
CA ASP A 443 0.63 21.67 -9.82
C ASP A 443 1.36 22.01 -8.51
N ASN A 444 1.66 23.30 -8.30
CA ASN A 444 2.39 23.83 -7.15
C ASN A 444 1.47 24.62 -6.20
N ILE A 445 0.15 24.57 -6.38
CA ILE A 445 -0.82 25.20 -5.49
C ILE A 445 -1.67 24.07 -4.87
N LEU A 446 -1.61 23.92 -3.55
CA LEU A 446 -2.31 22.88 -2.82
C LEU A 446 -3.39 23.50 -1.91
N GLN A 447 -4.49 22.76 -1.71
CA GLN A 447 -5.45 23.07 -0.65
C GLN A 447 -5.01 22.36 0.65
N VAL A 448 -5.14 23.03 1.79
CA VAL A 448 -4.79 22.47 3.11
C VAL A 448 -6.03 22.31 4.00
N ILE A 449 -5.85 21.75 5.20
CA ILE A 449 -6.93 21.28 6.09
C ILE A 449 -8.05 22.29 6.38
N ASP A 450 -7.73 23.58 6.50
CA ASP A 450 -8.69 24.66 6.82
C ASP A 450 -9.36 25.23 5.56
N ASN A 451 -9.28 24.51 4.44
CA ASN A 451 -9.69 24.92 3.09
C ASN A 451 -8.91 26.12 2.52
N SER A 452 -7.86 26.60 3.20
CA SER A 452 -6.96 27.60 2.63
C SER A 452 -6.06 26.99 1.56
N TRP A 453 -5.40 27.88 0.82
CA TRP A 453 -4.53 27.51 -0.29
C TRP A 453 -3.09 27.92 -0.01
N MET A 454 -2.18 27.07 -0.47
CA MET A 454 -0.75 27.17 -0.20
C MET A 454 0.07 26.93 -1.46
N LEU A 455 1.04 27.80 -1.70
CA LEU A 455 2.07 27.66 -2.72
C LEU A 455 3.22 26.79 -2.20
N ILE A 456 3.65 25.83 -3.00
CA ILE A 456 4.73 24.87 -2.70
C ILE A 456 5.86 24.95 -3.72
N ASP A 457 6.96 24.22 -3.47
CA ASP A 457 8.11 24.11 -4.38
C ASP A 457 8.98 25.39 -4.43
N LEU A 458 9.30 25.92 -3.24
CA LEU A 458 10.12 27.12 -3.06
C LEU A 458 11.58 26.93 -3.53
N GLU A 459 11.98 25.72 -3.90
CA GLU A 459 13.31 25.42 -4.43
C GLU A 459 13.59 26.08 -5.78
N CYS A 460 12.56 26.50 -6.52
CA CYS A 460 12.70 27.28 -7.75
C CYS A 460 12.72 28.80 -7.49
N ALA A 461 12.36 29.25 -6.29
CA ALA A 461 12.30 30.67 -5.96
C ALA A 461 13.69 31.29 -5.89
N GLY A 462 13.77 32.62 -6.09
CA GLY A 462 15.06 33.31 -6.09
C GLY A 462 14.93 34.82 -6.05
N ILE A 463 15.99 35.49 -6.48
CA ILE A 463 16.13 36.95 -6.35
C ILE A 463 15.46 37.65 -7.54
N ASP A 464 14.84 38.79 -7.28
CA ASP A 464 14.26 39.63 -8.33
C ASP A 464 15.36 40.25 -9.20
N ASN A 465 15.10 40.37 -10.51
CA ASN A 465 16.01 40.91 -11.51
C ASN A 465 17.34 40.11 -11.62
N GLU A 466 17.28 38.81 -11.39
CA GLU A 466 18.42 37.91 -11.50
C GLU A 466 18.39 37.14 -12.83
N ARG A 467 19.57 36.97 -13.44
CA ARG A 467 19.71 36.11 -14.61
C ARG A 467 19.66 34.64 -14.21
N VAL A 468 18.83 33.86 -14.90
CA VAL A 468 18.80 32.40 -14.77
C VAL A 468 19.73 31.73 -15.78
N TYR A 469 20.40 30.66 -15.37
CA TYR A 469 21.43 29.97 -16.17
C TYR A 469 20.97 28.60 -16.70
N PHE A 470 19.67 28.38 -16.77
CA PHE A 470 19.05 27.16 -17.28
C PHE A 470 18.00 27.50 -18.34
N ASP A 471 17.37 26.48 -18.93
CA ASP A 471 16.38 26.67 -19.97
C ASP A 471 15.04 27.14 -19.37
N PRO A 472 14.48 28.25 -19.88
CA PRO A 472 13.22 28.79 -19.37
C PRO A 472 12.06 27.85 -19.68
N SER A 473 11.08 27.80 -18.78
CA SER A 473 9.85 27.04 -19.02
C SER A 473 8.93 27.76 -20.00
N GLU A 474 8.21 27.03 -20.84
CA GLU A 474 7.24 27.59 -21.81
C GLU A 474 6.07 28.34 -21.13
N VAL A 475 5.85 28.11 -19.84
CA VAL A 475 4.83 28.83 -19.06
C VAL A 475 5.30 30.19 -18.54
N TRP A 476 6.59 30.48 -18.64
CA TRP A 476 7.16 31.75 -18.20
C TRP A 476 6.73 32.91 -19.09
N ALA A 477 6.88 34.12 -18.56
CA ALA A 477 6.57 35.33 -19.28
C ALA A 477 7.51 35.50 -20.50
N PRO A 478 7.03 36.00 -21.65
CA PRO A 478 7.80 36.08 -22.89
C PRO A 478 9.16 36.78 -22.72
N GLU A 479 9.18 37.87 -21.95
CA GLU A 479 10.41 38.64 -21.72
C GLU A 479 11.48 37.84 -20.94
N VAL A 480 11.07 36.90 -20.09
CA VAL A 480 11.99 36.04 -19.33
C VAL A 480 12.55 34.96 -20.25
N ILE A 481 11.72 34.42 -21.14
CA ILE A 481 12.16 33.43 -22.13
C ILE A 481 13.24 34.03 -23.05
N GLU A 482 13.05 35.27 -23.48
CA GLU A 482 13.99 35.99 -24.35
C GLU A 482 15.28 36.41 -23.64
N THR A 483 15.17 37.06 -22.48
CA THR A 483 16.31 37.71 -21.82
C THR A 483 17.02 36.82 -20.80
N LYS A 484 16.35 35.76 -20.34
CA LYS A 484 16.70 34.95 -19.16
C LYS A 484 16.83 35.76 -17.86
N ILE A 485 16.24 36.95 -17.78
CA ILE A 485 16.21 37.76 -16.55
C ILE A 485 14.83 37.61 -15.92
N TYR A 486 14.79 37.06 -14.70
CA TYR A 486 13.53 36.82 -13.99
C TYR A 486 13.14 38.03 -13.14
N THR A 487 11.87 38.46 -13.23
CA THR A 487 11.34 39.59 -12.44
C THR A 487 10.06 39.22 -11.69
N LYS A 488 9.69 39.98 -10.66
CA LYS A 488 8.40 39.77 -9.94
C LYS A 488 7.18 39.86 -10.87
N LYS A 489 7.24 40.67 -11.93
CA LYS A 489 6.15 40.79 -12.92
C LYS A 489 5.98 39.51 -13.74
N ALA A 490 6.99 38.64 -13.83
CA ALA A 490 6.87 37.35 -14.48
C ALA A 490 6.00 36.37 -13.67
N ASP A 491 6.04 36.41 -12.33
CA ASP A 491 5.10 35.63 -11.51
C ASP A 491 3.66 36.14 -11.64
N VAL A 492 3.46 37.46 -11.78
CA VAL A 492 2.12 38.02 -12.06
C VAL A 492 1.58 37.53 -13.40
N TYR A 493 2.43 37.43 -14.41
CA TYR A 493 2.05 36.81 -15.69
C TYR A 493 1.61 35.36 -15.53
N MET A 494 2.38 34.56 -14.79
CA MET A 494 2.01 33.16 -14.53
C MET A 494 0.72 33.04 -13.71
N VAL A 495 0.46 33.96 -12.77
CA VAL A 495 -0.84 34.05 -12.08
C VAL A 495 -1.97 34.25 -13.07
N GLY A 496 -1.85 35.17 -14.02
CA GLY A 496 -2.84 35.36 -15.08
C GLY A 496 -3.03 34.11 -15.94
N ARG A 497 -1.94 33.40 -16.26
CA ARG A 497 -2.00 32.14 -17.00
C ARG A 497 -2.78 31.03 -16.29
N LEU A 498 -2.92 31.05 -14.96
CA LEU A 498 -3.71 30.06 -14.21
C LEU A 498 -5.18 30.01 -14.66
N PHE A 499 -5.73 31.14 -15.08
CA PHE A 499 -7.15 31.30 -15.46
C PHE A 499 -7.52 30.44 -16.66
N ARG A 500 -6.57 30.23 -17.59
CA ARG A 500 -6.76 29.41 -18.80
C ARG A 500 -6.98 27.93 -18.51
N TYR A 501 -6.68 27.49 -17.29
CA TYR A 501 -6.73 26.09 -16.89
C TYR A 501 -7.82 25.81 -15.85
N VAL A 502 -8.66 26.80 -15.51
CA VAL A 502 -9.78 26.60 -14.59
C VAL A 502 -11.04 26.25 -15.38
N TYR A 503 -11.71 25.15 -15.01
CA TYR A 503 -12.90 24.64 -15.69
C TYR A 503 -14.20 25.10 -15.01
N ILE A 504 -14.32 26.40 -14.75
CA ILE A 504 -15.50 27.01 -14.14
C ILE A 504 -15.90 28.28 -14.88
N SER A 505 -17.17 28.69 -14.76
CA SER A 505 -17.59 30.01 -15.24
C SER A 505 -17.01 31.11 -14.36
N LEU A 506 -16.30 32.05 -14.98
CA LEU A 506 -15.70 33.20 -14.34
C LEU A 506 -16.45 34.48 -14.72
N SER A 507 -16.48 35.44 -13.79
CA SER A 507 -17.05 36.77 -14.02
C SER A 507 -16.24 37.58 -15.04
N GLU A 508 -16.88 38.60 -15.64
CA GLU A 508 -16.20 39.54 -16.55
C GLU A 508 -14.97 40.19 -15.90
N LYS A 509 -15.10 40.58 -14.62
CA LYS A 509 -13.99 41.14 -13.82
C LYS A 509 -12.81 40.17 -13.65
N ALA A 510 -13.06 38.87 -13.65
CA ALA A 510 -12.00 37.86 -13.60
C ALA A 510 -11.19 37.85 -14.91
N TYR A 511 -11.87 37.95 -16.06
CA TYR A 511 -11.22 38.04 -17.37
C TYR A 511 -10.50 39.37 -17.58
N GLU A 512 -11.01 40.47 -17.02
CA GLU A 512 -10.28 41.74 -16.97
C GLU A 512 -8.98 41.60 -16.19
N PHE A 513 -9.03 40.93 -15.03
CA PHE A 513 -7.84 40.64 -14.23
C PHE A 513 -6.83 39.74 -14.96
N GLU A 514 -7.29 38.68 -15.63
CA GLU A 514 -6.44 37.83 -16.48
C GLU A 514 -5.73 38.65 -17.54
N LYS A 515 -6.46 39.50 -18.27
CA LYS A 515 -5.88 40.35 -19.33
C LYS A 515 -4.84 41.31 -18.76
N ALA A 516 -5.13 41.96 -17.63
CA ALA A 516 -4.22 42.92 -16.99
C ALA A 516 -2.95 42.25 -16.44
N THR A 517 -3.05 41.02 -15.95
CA THR A 517 -1.91 40.25 -15.43
C THR A 517 -1.10 39.55 -16.52
N THR A 518 -1.69 39.25 -17.68
CA THR A 518 -0.99 38.67 -18.84
C THR A 518 -0.58 39.68 -19.91
N ALA A 519 -0.76 40.98 -19.65
CA ALA A 519 -0.40 42.05 -20.57
C ALA A 519 1.12 42.15 -20.83
N GLU A 520 1.48 42.95 -21.83
CA GLU A 520 2.86 43.32 -22.14
C GLU A 520 3.58 43.90 -20.90
N LEU A 521 4.88 43.63 -20.78
CA LEU A 521 5.67 43.89 -19.56
C LEU A 521 5.47 45.30 -18.97
N GLU A 522 5.44 46.32 -19.84
CA GLU A 522 5.34 47.73 -19.43
C GLU A 522 4.01 48.04 -18.73
N ILE A 523 2.90 47.51 -19.25
CA ILE A 523 1.55 47.78 -18.76
C ILE A 523 1.01 46.69 -17.83
N ARG A 524 1.72 45.56 -17.70
CA ARG A 524 1.36 44.46 -16.82
C ARG A 524 1.32 44.92 -15.37
N LEU A 525 0.28 44.53 -14.65
CA LEU A 525 0.15 44.80 -13.22
C LEU A 525 1.36 44.28 -12.44
N THR A 526 1.76 45.02 -11.43
CA THR A 526 2.58 44.53 -10.33
C THR A 526 1.73 43.73 -9.35
N ALA A 527 2.37 42.95 -8.47
CA ALA A 527 1.67 42.24 -7.40
C ALA A 527 0.86 43.17 -6.47
N GLN A 528 1.34 44.40 -6.25
CA GLN A 528 0.65 45.38 -5.41
C GLN A 528 -0.59 45.94 -6.10
N GLU A 529 -0.51 46.29 -7.38
CA GLU A 529 -1.65 46.75 -8.17
C GLU A 529 -2.67 45.63 -8.37
N ALA A 530 -2.20 44.39 -8.60
CA ALA A 530 -3.07 43.22 -8.72
C ALA A 530 -3.94 43.05 -7.46
N ARG A 531 -3.37 43.16 -6.25
CA ARG A 531 -4.13 43.08 -4.98
C ARG A 531 -5.22 44.14 -4.84
N GLN A 532 -5.08 45.27 -5.53
CA GLN A 532 -6.05 46.37 -5.53
C GLN A 532 -7.06 46.27 -6.67
N HIS A 533 -6.94 45.26 -7.54
CA HIS A 533 -7.85 45.10 -8.66
C HIS A 533 -9.28 44.82 -8.16
N PRO A 534 -10.34 45.41 -8.77
CA PRO A 534 -11.74 45.25 -8.33
C PRO A 534 -12.22 43.81 -8.20
N TRP A 535 -11.58 42.89 -8.93
CA TRP A 535 -11.87 41.46 -8.83
C TRP A 535 -11.43 40.85 -7.48
N LEU A 536 -10.30 41.28 -6.91
CA LEU A 536 -9.74 40.79 -5.64
C LEU A 536 -10.24 41.58 -4.41
N LEU A 537 -10.77 42.80 -4.58
CA LEU A 537 -11.22 43.65 -3.47
C LEU A 537 -12.46 43.12 -2.69
N ASN A 538 -13.12 42.07 -3.17
CA ASN A 538 -14.30 41.46 -2.55
C ASN A 538 -13.97 40.17 -1.74
N ILE A 539 -12.77 40.08 -1.16
CA ILE A 539 -12.30 38.93 -0.37
C ILE A 539 -12.34 39.24 1.12
#